data_AF-A0A1F8PNU0-F1
#
_entry.id   AF-A0A1F8PNU0-F1
#
_cell.length_a   1.000
_cell.length_b   1.000
_cell.length_c   1.000
_cell.angle_alpha   90.00
_cell.angle_beta   90.00
_cell.angle_gamma   90.00
#
_symmetry.space_group_name_H-M   'P 1'
#
loop_
_entity.id
_entity.type
_entity.pdbx_description
1 polymer ?
#
loop_
_entity_poly.entity_id
_entity_poly.type
_entity_poly.pdbx_seq_one_letter_code
_entity_poly.pdbx_strand_id
1 'polypeptide(L)'
;MKWIVLPVMGLFLAVMLYAAGGLPDRGDPQAPASVRVSPYYIEKTMEETDTPNIVTSVLADYRGYDTLGETTVILTAGLACILVLLRRRS
;
A
#
# COMPACT_ATOMS: atom_id res chain seq x y z
N MET A 1 22.16 -25.49 1.69
CA MET A 1 21.59 -24.13 1.60
C MET A 1 20.07 -24.11 1.43
N LYS A 2 19.45 -24.83 0.48
CA LYS A 2 17.98 -24.82 0.28
C LYS A 2 17.15 -25.20 1.52
N TRP A 3 17.66 -26.14 2.33
CA TRP A 3 17.01 -26.59 3.56
C TRP A 3 16.94 -25.54 4.68
N ILE A 4 17.75 -24.46 4.61
CA ILE A 4 17.69 -23.33 5.54
C ILE A 4 16.52 -22.39 5.20
N VAL A 5 16.04 -22.41 3.95
CA VAL A 5 14.95 -21.52 3.51
C VAL A 5 13.63 -21.89 4.19
N LEU A 6 13.35 -23.19 4.35
CA LEU A 6 12.10 -23.67 4.96
C LEU A 6 11.91 -23.21 6.42
N PRO A 7 12.89 -23.39 7.35
CA PRO A 7 12.73 -22.90 8.72
C PRO A 7 12.69 -21.37 8.78
N VAL A 8 13.41 -20.65 7.91
CA VAL A 8 13.35 -19.18 7.85
C VAL A 8 11.96 -18.70 7.40
N MET A 9 11.37 -19.32 6.38
CA MET A 9 10.00 -19.01 5.95
C MET A 9 8.97 -19.37 7.02
N GLY A 10 9.14 -20.51 7.70
CA GLY A 10 8.28 -20.92 8.81
C GLY A 10 8.33 -19.92 9.97
N LEU A 11 9.53 -19.45 10.32
CA LEU A 11 9.71 -18.42 11.34
C LEU A 11 9.04 -17.10 10.92
N PHE A 12 9.26 -16.64 9.69
CA PHE A 12 8.63 -15.43 9.18
C PHE A 12 7.10 -15.51 9.21
N LEU A 13 6.52 -16.64 8.78
CA LEU A 13 5.08 -16.88 8.84
C LEU A 13 4.57 -16.84 10.29
N ALA A 14 5.26 -17.49 11.22
CA ALA A 14 4.89 -17.47 12.63
C ALA A 14 4.89 -16.05 13.22
N VAL A 15 5.90 -15.24 12.87
CA VAL A 15 5.96 -13.82 13.27
C VAL A 15 4.81 -13.02 12.68
N MET A 16 4.47 -13.22 11.40
CA MET A 16 3.34 -12.55 10.76
C MET A 16 2.00 -12.92 11.40
N LEU A 17 1.79 -14.21 11.71
CA LEU A 17 0.58 -14.68 12.39
C LEU A 17 0.46 -14.13 13.82
N TYR A 18 1.58 -14.08 14.56
CA TYR A 18 1.63 -13.47 15.88
C TYR A 18 1.27 -11.98 15.82
N ALA A 19 1.88 -11.23 14.89
CA ALA A 19 1.60 -9.80 14.70
C ALA A 19 0.13 -9.54 14.27
N ALA A 20 -0.42 -10.39 13.41
CA ALA A 20 -1.81 -10.29 12.96
C ALA A 20 -2.81 -10.44 14.12
N GLY A 21 -2.48 -11.20 15.17
CA GLY A 21 -3.29 -11.32 16.38
C GLY A 21 -3.36 -10.04 17.22
N GLY A 22 -2.48 -9.05 16.98
CA GLY A 22 -2.51 -7.75 17.65
C GLY A 22 -3.35 -6.68 16.92
N LEU A 23 -3.98 -7.02 15.80
CA LEU A 23 -4.85 -6.09 15.07
C LEU A 23 -6.20 -5.93 15.80
N PRO A 24 -6.86 -4.76 15.68
CA PRO A 24 -8.22 -4.58 16.18
C PRO A 24 -9.19 -5.60 15.60
N ASP A 25 -10.25 -5.90 16.36
CA ASP A 25 -11.33 -6.77 15.90
C ASP A 25 -11.97 -6.21 14.63
N ARG A 26 -12.44 -7.12 13.77
CA ARG A 26 -13.10 -6.72 12.53
C ARG A 26 -14.38 -5.94 12.85
N GLY A 27 -14.45 -4.71 12.34
CA GLY A 27 -15.61 -3.84 12.56
C GLY A 27 -15.63 -3.13 13.91
N ASP A 28 -14.54 -3.17 14.69
CA ASP A 28 -14.43 -2.43 15.94
C ASP A 28 -14.58 -0.91 15.67
N PRO A 29 -15.63 -0.26 16.23
CA PRO A 29 -15.83 1.19 16.11
C PRO A 29 -14.71 2.00 16.76
N GLN A 30 -14.00 1.41 17.72
CA GLN A 30 -12.87 2.03 18.43
C GLN A 30 -11.52 1.79 17.74
N ALA A 31 -11.50 1.10 16.59
CA ALA A 31 -10.29 0.94 15.82
C ALA A 31 -9.69 2.32 15.46
N PRO A 32 -8.37 2.53 15.58
CA PRO A 32 -7.74 3.84 15.36
C PRO A 32 -8.06 4.49 14.01
N ALA A 33 -8.24 3.67 12.97
CA ALA A 33 -8.65 4.14 11.64
C ALA A 33 -10.09 4.70 11.64
N SER A 34 -11.01 4.02 12.32
CA SER A 34 -12.44 4.36 12.40
C SER A 34 -12.72 5.61 13.25
N VAL A 35 -11.91 5.85 14.30
CA VAL A 35 -12.16 6.95 15.26
C VAL A 35 -11.64 8.29 14.75
N ARG A 36 -10.55 8.31 13.98
CA ARG A 36 -9.87 9.55 13.59
C ARG A 36 -9.79 9.75 12.08
N VAL A 37 -9.25 8.76 11.37
CA VAL A 37 -8.85 8.94 9.96
C VAL A 37 -10.06 8.91 9.04
N SER A 38 -10.96 7.93 9.23
CA SER A 38 -12.16 7.80 8.40
C SER A 38 -13.11 9.00 8.53
N PRO A 39 -13.48 9.47 9.74
CA PRO A 39 -14.37 10.64 9.87
C PRO A 39 -13.75 11.90 9.27
N TYR A 40 -12.44 12.12 9.48
CA TYR A 40 -11.74 13.27 8.92
C TYR A 40 -11.85 13.31 7.39
N TYR A 41 -11.52 12.22 6.69
CA TYR A 41 -11.64 12.21 5.24
C TYR A 41 -13.09 12.32 4.75
N ILE A 42 -14.07 11.80 5.49
CA ILE A 42 -15.49 11.92 5.11
C ILE A 42 -15.96 13.37 5.23
N GLU A 43 -15.60 14.06 6.31
CA GLU A 43 -16.10 15.41 6.60
C GLU A 43 -15.31 16.50 5.84
N LYS A 44 -14.00 16.32 5.67
CA LYS A 44 -13.11 17.36 5.16
C LYS A 44 -12.75 17.27 3.68
N THR A 45 -13.04 16.15 3.00
CA THR A 45 -12.69 15.97 1.57
C THR A 45 -13.20 17.11 0.70
N MET A 46 -14.47 17.49 0.81
CA MET A 46 -15.03 18.53 -0.07
C MET A 46 -14.42 19.91 0.21
N GLU A 47 -14.12 20.21 1.47
CA GLU A 47 -13.55 21.50 1.90
C GLU A 47 -12.07 21.62 1.49
N GLU A 48 -11.29 20.54 1.59
CA GLU A 48 -9.84 20.57 1.41
C GLU A 48 -9.38 20.25 -0.01
N THR A 49 -10.13 19.47 -0.78
CA THR A 49 -9.69 18.96 -2.10
C THR A 49 -10.66 19.27 -3.25
N ASP A 50 -11.78 19.94 -2.97
CA ASP A 50 -12.82 20.33 -3.94
C ASP A 50 -13.28 19.17 -4.85
N THR A 51 -13.20 17.94 -4.34
CA THR A 51 -13.45 16.71 -5.10
C THR A 51 -14.50 15.88 -4.39
N PRO A 52 -15.63 15.52 -5.02
CA PRO A 52 -16.69 14.78 -4.35
C PRO A 52 -16.34 13.30 -4.09
N ASN A 53 -15.33 12.77 -4.77
CA ASN A 53 -14.89 11.39 -4.61
C ASN A 53 -13.78 11.26 -3.55
N ILE A 54 -14.18 10.81 -2.35
CA ILE A 54 -13.30 10.60 -1.19
C ILE A 54 -12.14 9.64 -1.49
N VAL A 55 -12.35 8.61 -2.32
CA VAL A 55 -11.26 7.67 -2.64
C VAL A 55 -10.21 8.34 -3.51
N THR A 56 -10.65 9.15 -4.48
CA THR A 56 -9.72 9.86 -5.37
C THR A 56 -8.97 10.95 -4.63
N SER A 57 -9.63 11.71 -3.75
CA SER A 57 -8.96 12.73 -2.92
C SER A 57 -7.93 12.11 -1.97
N VAL A 58 -8.24 10.95 -1.37
CA VAL A 58 -7.27 10.26 -0.51
C VAL A 58 -6.04 9.80 -1.30
N LEU A 59 -6.21 9.22 -2.48
CA LEU A 59 -5.08 8.73 -3.29
C LEU A 59 -4.27 9.85 -3.93
N ALA A 60 -4.93 10.88 -4.48
CA ALA A 60 -4.26 11.93 -5.24
C ALA A 60 -3.78 13.09 -4.38
N ASP A 61 -4.58 13.54 -3.41
CA ASP A 61 -4.31 14.75 -2.63
C ASP A 61 -3.68 14.41 -1.27
N TYR A 62 -4.38 13.67 -0.41
CA TYR A 62 -3.88 13.36 0.95
C TYR A 62 -2.67 12.43 0.96
N ARG A 63 -2.66 11.41 0.09
CA ARG A 63 -1.61 10.39 -0.01
C ARG A 63 -0.99 10.34 -1.41
N GLY A 64 -0.96 11.47 -2.10
CA GLY A 64 -0.39 11.61 -3.45
C GLY A 64 1.04 11.09 -3.58
N TYR A 65 1.85 11.19 -2.52
CA TYR A 65 3.22 10.65 -2.53
C TYR A 65 3.27 9.13 -2.66
N ASP A 66 2.32 8.40 -2.08
CA ASP A 66 2.28 6.94 -2.20
C ASP A 66 1.98 6.55 -3.66
N THR A 67 0.98 7.20 -4.29
CA THR A 67 0.63 6.99 -5.70
C THR A 67 1.71 7.49 -6.67
N LEU A 68 2.42 8.57 -6.35
CA LEU A 68 3.61 8.99 -7.12
C LEU A 68 4.71 7.92 -7.07
N GLY A 69 4.90 7.29 -5.90
CA GLY A 69 5.80 6.15 -5.74
C GLY A 69 5.38 4.96 -6.60
N GLU A 70 4.11 4.56 -6.53
CA GLU A 70 3.54 3.47 -7.34
C GLU A 70 3.74 3.72 -8.84
N THR A 71 3.40 4.91 -9.33
CA THR A 71 3.56 5.26 -10.74
C THR A 71 5.03 5.29 -11.17
N THR A 72 5.94 5.74 -10.30
CA THR A 72 7.39 5.71 -10.55
C THR A 72 7.92 4.27 -10.67
N VAL A 73 7.46 3.37 -9.80
CA VAL A 73 7.83 1.94 -9.87
C VAL A 73 7.33 1.32 -11.17
N ILE A 74 6.06 1.55 -11.53
CA ILE A 74 5.47 1.03 -12.78
C ILE A 74 6.21 1.58 -14.00
N LEU A 75 6.48 2.89 -14.02
CA LEU A 75 7.24 3.54 -15.09
C LEU A 75 8.63 2.91 -15.23
N THR A 76 9.34 2.75 -14.12
CA THR A 76 10.69 2.17 -14.09
C THR A 76 10.68 0.72 -14.57
N ALA A 77 9.70 -0.08 -14.13
CA ALA A 77 9.53 -1.46 -14.59
C ALA A 77 9.23 -1.52 -16.09
N GLY A 78 8.35 -0.64 -16.59
CA GLY A 78 8.03 -0.53 -18.02
C GLY A 78 9.26 -0.15 -18.86
N LEU A 79 10.03 0.84 -18.42
CA LEU A 79 11.29 1.23 -19.05
C LEU A 79 12.31 0.09 -19.05
N ALA A 80 12.47 -0.61 -17.92
CA ALA A 80 13.35 -1.77 -17.83
C ALA A 80 12.96 -2.87 -18.83
N CYS A 81 11.66 -3.18 -18.94
CA CYS A 81 11.15 -4.12 -19.93
C CYS A 81 11.47 -3.68 -21.36
N ILE A 82 11.22 -2.40 -21.70
CA ILE A 82 11.55 -1.85 -23.02
C ILE A 82 13.05 -1.99 -23.32
N LEU A 83 13.92 -1.63 -22.36
CA LEU A 83 15.38 -1.73 -22.55
C LEU A 83 15.84 -3.17 -22.76
N VAL A 84 15.27 -4.13 -22.02
CA VAL A 84 15.56 -5.57 -22.19
C VAL A 84 15.11 -6.06 -23.57
N LEU A 85 13.91 -5.66 -24.03
CA LEU A 85 13.36 -6.07 -25.32
C LEU A 85 14.07 -5.41 -26.51
N LEU A 86 14.49 -4.16 -26.37
CA LEU A 86 15.24 -3.44 -27.41
C LEU A 86 16.71 -3.85 -27.49
N ARG A 87 17.22 -4.62 -26.52
CA ARG A 87 18.58 -5.15 -26.54
C ARG A 87 18.73 -6.12 -27.72
N ARG A 88 19.19 -5.61 -28.87
CA ARG A 88 19.61 -6.45 -30.00
C ARG A 88 20.70 -7.40 -29.50
N ARG A 89 20.46 -8.71 -29.63
CA ARG A 89 21.52 -9.70 -29.52
C ARG A 89 22.38 -9.60 -30.78
N SER A 90 23.45 -8.81 -30.69
CA SER A 90 24.64 -9.04 -31.51
C SER A 90 25.47 -10.14 -30.88
#